data_AF-A0A945GZD5-F1
#
_entry.id   AF-A0A945GZD5-F1
#
_cell.length_a   1.000
_cell.length_b   1.000
_cell.length_c   1.000
_cell.angle_alpha   90.00
_cell.angle_beta   90.00
_cell.angle_gamma   90.00
#
_symmetry.space_group_name_H-M   'P 1'
#
loop_
_entity.id
_entity.type
_entity.pdbx_description
1 polymer ?
#
loop_
_entity_poly.entity_id
_entity_poly.type
_entity_poly.pdbx_seq_one_letter_code
_entity_poly.pdbx_strand_id
1 'polypeptide(L)'
;EGYLRKSAPKADSHLAIEKTRLTKAQADKTEVEAAVASGKVVAIDDVTEAWCNVISVVRTRLLAIPSRAAPLVAAASTPQETEKIVKTLLYEALTDLSEGDMIVVA
;
A
#
# COMPACT_ATOMS: atom_id res chain seq x y z
N GLU A 1 -40.59 58.26 -13.58
CA GLU A 1 -39.28 58.24 -12.89
C GLU A 1 -39.27 57.01 -11.98
N GLY A 2 -38.44 56.00 -12.14
CA GLY A 2 -37.02 56.03 -12.49
C GLY A 2 -36.13 55.51 -11.35
N TYR A 3 -36.61 54.62 -10.46
CA TYR A 3 -35.77 53.99 -9.45
C TYR A 3 -35.11 52.74 -10.00
N LEU A 4 -33.96 52.95 -10.64
CA LEU A 4 -33.00 51.90 -10.96
C LEU A 4 -32.52 51.26 -9.65
N ARG A 5 -32.98 50.03 -9.38
CA ARG A 5 -32.36 49.13 -8.40
C ARG A 5 -31.01 48.65 -8.96
N LYS A 6 -30.03 49.54 -9.06
CA LYS A 6 -28.62 49.20 -9.34
C LYS A 6 -27.99 48.69 -8.04
N SER A 7 -28.26 47.43 -7.71
CA SER A 7 -27.44 46.68 -6.75
C SER A 7 -27.64 45.18 -6.97
N ALA A 8 -26.85 44.60 -7.87
CA ALA A 8 -26.51 43.17 -7.84
C ALA A 8 -25.31 42.69 -8.71
N PRO A 9 -24.49 43.50 -9.41
CA PRO A 9 -23.46 42.94 -10.30
C PRO A 9 -22.37 42.14 -9.57
N LYS A 10 -22.19 42.37 -8.26
CA LYS A 10 -21.21 41.64 -7.43
C LYS A 10 -21.71 40.28 -6.94
N ALA A 11 -23.02 40.12 -6.70
CA ALA A 11 -23.59 38.88 -6.17
C ALA A 11 -23.62 37.78 -7.25
N ASP A 12 -24.02 38.13 -8.48
CA ASP A 12 -24.03 37.21 -9.62
C ASP A 12 -22.61 36.80 -10.04
N SER A 13 -21.65 37.74 -9.98
CA SER A 13 -20.23 37.48 -10.24
C SER A 13 -19.60 36.56 -9.18
N HIS A 14 -19.87 36.80 -7.89
CA HIS A 14 -19.42 35.93 -6.82
C HIS A 14 -20.01 34.52 -6.94
N LEU A 15 -21.30 34.41 -7.26
CA LEU A 15 -21.96 33.13 -7.50
C LEU A 15 -21.33 32.37 -8.69
N ALA A 16 -20.99 33.07 -9.77
CA ALA A 16 -20.32 32.47 -10.94
C ALA A 16 -18.90 31.98 -10.60
N ILE A 17 -18.15 32.73 -9.80
CA ILE A 17 -16.82 32.33 -9.31
C ILE A 17 -16.92 31.07 -8.43
N GLU A 18 -17.84 31.07 -7.47
CA GLU A 18 -18.05 29.92 -6.57
C GLU A 18 -18.51 28.67 -7.33
N LYS A 19 -19.40 28.81 -8.31
CA LYS A 19 -19.80 27.71 -9.21
C LYS A 19 -18.62 27.17 -10.01
N THR A 20 -17.78 28.06 -10.56
CA THR A 20 -16.59 27.64 -11.32
C THR A 20 -15.61 26.86 -10.44
N ARG A 21 -15.39 27.31 -9.19
CA ARG A 21 -14.56 26.61 -8.20
C ARG A 21 -15.14 25.24 -7.84
N LEU A 22 -16.46 25.16 -7.63
CA LEU A 22 -17.15 23.91 -7.34
C LEU A 22 -17.06 22.92 -8.52
N THR A 23 -17.32 23.36 -9.74
CA THR A 23 -17.22 22.52 -10.95
C THR A 23 -15.80 22.00 -11.13
N LYS A 24 -14.78 22.84 -10.88
CA LYS A 24 -13.38 22.39 -10.92
C LYS A 24 -13.11 21.31 -9.87
N ALA A 25 -13.51 21.54 -8.61
CA ALA A 25 -13.33 20.54 -7.55
C ALA A 25 -14.06 19.21 -7.83
N GLN A 26 -15.22 19.26 -8.47
CA GLN A 26 -15.96 18.07 -8.90
C GLN A 26 -15.26 17.33 -10.05
N ALA A 27 -14.69 18.06 -11.02
CA ALA A 27 -13.90 17.48 -12.10
C ALA A 27 -12.64 16.80 -11.56
N ASP A 28 -11.88 17.49 -10.68
CA ASP A 28 -10.68 16.96 -10.04
C ASP A 28 -11.01 15.68 -9.24
N LYS A 29 -12.12 15.67 -8.49
CA LYS A 29 -12.59 14.48 -7.77
C LYS A 29 -12.88 13.31 -8.71
N THR A 30 -13.62 13.57 -9.79
CA THR A 30 -14.00 12.53 -10.77
C THR A 30 -12.77 11.95 -11.46
N GLU A 31 -11.75 12.78 -11.74
CA GLU A 31 -10.49 12.33 -12.33
C GLU A 31 -9.72 11.39 -11.39
N VAL A 32 -9.64 11.72 -10.10
CA VAL A 32 -9.03 10.83 -9.10
C VAL A 32 -9.81 9.52 -8.96
N GLU A 33 -11.14 9.56 -8.90
CA GLU A 33 -11.98 8.35 -8.83
C GLU A 33 -11.78 7.45 -10.06
N ALA A 34 -11.72 8.04 -11.27
CA ALA A 34 -11.41 7.30 -12.50
C ALA A 34 -9.97 6.74 -12.49
N ALA A 35 -9.02 7.47 -11.93
CA ALA A 35 -7.64 7.02 -11.79
C ALA A 35 -7.53 5.84 -10.81
N VAL A 36 -8.27 5.85 -9.71
CA VAL A 36 -8.37 4.72 -8.76
C VAL A 36 -9.02 3.51 -9.45
N ALA A 37 -10.18 3.71 -10.10
CA ALA A 37 -10.90 2.63 -10.79
C ALA A 37 -10.10 1.99 -11.94
N SER A 38 -9.21 2.77 -12.58
CA SER A 38 -8.27 2.27 -13.61
C SER A 38 -6.96 1.72 -13.05
N GLY A 39 -6.75 1.76 -11.73
CA GLY A 39 -5.53 1.28 -11.06
C GLY A 39 -4.30 2.16 -11.26
N LYS A 40 -4.46 3.41 -11.72
CA LYS A 40 -3.35 4.35 -11.96
C LYS A 40 -2.86 5.02 -10.67
N VAL A 41 -3.72 5.14 -9.68
CA VAL A 41 -3.38 5.68 -8.35
C VAL A 41 -3.97 4.76 -7.29
N VAL A 42 -3.29 4.70 -6.15
CA VAL A 42 -3.69 3.93 -4.97
C VAL A 42 -3.53 4.83 -3.75
N ALA A 43 -4.26 4.55 -2.66
CA ALA A 43 -4.01 5.28 -1.43
C ALA A 43 -2.65 4.88 -0.84
N ILE A 44 -1.92 5.87 -0.31
CA ILE A 44 -0.62 5.63 0.33
C ILE A 44 -0.79 4.74 1.57
N ASP A 45 -1.92 4.87 2.27
CA ASP A 45 -2.22 4.07 3.44
C ASP A 45 -2.35 2.58 3.07
N ASP A 46 -3.04 2.26 1.96
CA ASP A 46 -3.19 0.88 1.47
C ASP A 46 -1.82 0.26 1.12
N VAL A 47 -0.96 1.02 0.44
CA VAL A 47 0.41 0.59 0.13
C VAL A 47 1.21 0.36 1.40
N THR A 48 1.09 1.26 2.36
CA THR A 48 1.81 1.17 3.64
C THR A 48 1.37 -0.08 4.40
N GLU A 49 0.07 -0.32 4.50
CA GLU A 49 -0.48 -1.51 5.16
C GLU A 49 -0.02 -2.80 4.45
N ALA A 50 -0.11 -2.85 3.11
CA ALA A 50 0.35 -4.00 2.34
C ALA A 50 1.83 -4.30 2.60
N TRP A 51 2.71 -3.29 2.57
CA TRP A 51 4.14 -3.49 2.86
C TRP A 51 4.41 -3.86 4.32
N CYS A 52 3.67 -3.30 5.28
CA CYS A 52 3.75 -3.70 6.68
C CYS A 52 3.40 -5.17 6.87
N ASN A 53 2.38 -5.66 6.16
CA ASN A 53 1.99 -7.07 6.18
C ASN A 53 3.08 -7.96 5.58
N VAL A 54 3.62 -7.60 4.41
CA VAL A 54 4.75 -8.31 3.78
C VAL A 54 5.94 -8.44 4.74
N ILE A 55 6.37 -7.32 5.33
CA ILE A 55 7.52 -7.31 6.25
C ILE A 55 7.24 -8.15 7.51
N SER A 56 6.00 -8.14 8.00
CA SER A 56 5.60 -8.94 9.17
C SER A 56 5.66 -10.44 8.88
N VAL A 57 5.25 -10.86 7.69
CA VAL A 57 5.37 -12.26 7.23
C VAL A 57 6.84 -12.65 7.10
N VAL A 58 7.66 -11.82 6.44
CA VAL A 58 9.11 -12.04 6.31
C VAL A 58 9.75 -12.22 7.68
N ARG A 59 9.48 -11.30 8.61
CA ARG A 59 10.01 -11.37 9.99
C ARG A 59 9.63 -12.69 10.66
N THR A 60 8.38 -13.10 10.56
CA THR A 60 7.88 -14.35 11.16
C THR A 60 8.61 -15.57 10.60
N ARG A 61 8.79 -15.65 9.27
CA ARG A 61 9.48 -16.76 8.61
C ARG A 61 10.96 -16.82 8.99
N LEU A 62 11.65 -15.68 8.99
CA LEU A 62 13.07 -15.62 9.38
C LEU A 62 13.29 -16.02 10.84
N LEU A 63 12.44 -15.55 11.76
CA LEU A 63 12.56 -15.91 13.18
C LEU A 63 12.22 -17.38 13.48
N ALA A 64 11.52 -18.07 12.57
CA ALA A 64 11.28 -19.50 12.70
C ALA A 64 12.55 -20.33 12.41
N ILE A 65 13.48 -19.85 11.56
CA ILE A 65 14.66 -20.61 11.14
C ILE A 65 15.53 -21.03 12.35
N PRO A 66 15.95 -20.13 13.27
CA PRO A 66 16.80 -20.54 14.40
C PRO A 66 16.15 -21.61 15.28
N SER A 67 14.85 -21.49 15.54
CA SER A 67 14.11 -22.46 16.36
C SER A 67 14.10 -23.87 15.76
N ARG A 68 14.00 -23.96 14.42
CA ARG A 68 14.06 -25.22 13.66
C ARG A 68 15.48 -25.74 13.49
N ALA A 69 16.44 -24.84 13.31
CA ALA A 69 17.84 -25.17 13.09
C ALA A 69 18.52 -25.69 14.37
N ALA A 70 18.20 -25.13 15.54
CA ALA A 70 18.88 -25.43 16.80
C ALA A 70 19.04 -26.95 17.11
N PRO A 71 17.97 -27.78 17.11
CA PRO A 71 18.12 -29.21 17.39
C PRO A 71 18.88 -29.97 16.30
N LEU A 72 18.75 -29.55 15.04
CA LEU A 72 19.44 -30.19 13.91
C LEU A 72 20.94 -29.90 13.93
N VAL A 73 21.30 -28.64 14.20
CA VAL A 73 22.70 -28.22 14.33
C VAL A 73 23.35 -28.85 15.57
N ALA A 74 22.61 -29.00 16.68
CA ALA A 74 23.11 -29.69 17.87
C ALA A 74 23.43 -31.18 17.62
N ALA A 75 22.77 -31.80 16.63
CA ALA A 75 23.02 -33.19 16.24
C ALA A 75 24.07 -33.33 15.11
N ALA A 76 24.46 -32.23 14.46
CA ALA A 76 25.41 -32.26 13.35
C ALA A 76 26.84 -32.56 13.83
N SER A 77 27.55 -33.41 13.09
CA SER A 77 28.90 -33.85 13.46
C SER A 77 30.01 -33.09 12.71
N THR A 78 29.66 -32.32 11.68
CA THR A 78 30.63 -31.59 10.85
C THR A 78 30.14 -30.18 10.51
N PRO A 79 31.06 -29.23 10.27
CA PRO A 79 30.69 -27.90 9.76
C PRO A 79 29.88 -27.95 8.46
N GLN A 80 30.20 -28.89 7.56
CA GLN A 80 29.52 -29.06 6.28
C GLN A 80 28.05 -29.49 6.45
N GLU A 81 27.79 -30.37 7.41
CA GLU A 81 26.43 -30.79 7.76
C GLU A 81 25.62 -29.64 8.37
N THR A 82 26.22 -28.89 9.29
CA THR A 82 25.63 -27.67 9.86
C THR A 82 25.26 -26.65 8.78
N GLU A 83 26.18 -26.37 7.85
CA GLU A 83 25.94 -25.44 6.75
C GLU A 83 24.79 -25.92 5.86
N LYS A 84 24.75 -27.21 5.54
CA LYS A 84 23.67 -27.81 4.74
C LYS A 84 22.31 -27.65 5.42
N ILE A 85 22.21 -27.89 6.73
CA ILE A 85 20.98 -27.72 7.51
C ILE A 85 20.48 -26.27 7.42
N VAL A 86 21.37 -25.31 7.71
CA VAL A 86 21.00 -23.88 7.72
C VAL A 86 20.58 -23.42 6.33
N LYS A 87 21.32 -23.80 5.28
CA LYS A 87 20.96 -23.46 3.89
C LYS A 87 19.61 -24.04 3.49
N THR A 88 19.32 -25.29 3.88
CA THR A 88 18.04 -25.94 3.57
C THR A 88 16.88 -25.16 4.16
N LEU A 89 16.94 -24.85 5.47
CA LEU A 89 15.89 -24.09 6.16
C LEU A 89 15.74 -22.65 5.62
N LEU A 90 16.85 -22.04 5.21
CA LEU A 90 16.82 -20.72 4.59
C LEU A 90 16.13 -20.76 3.22
N TYR A 91 16.49 -21.72 2.36
CA TYR A 91 15.86 -21.85 1.05
C TYR A 91 14.38 -22.20 1.16
N GLU A 92 13.98 -23.07 2.09
CA GLU A 92 12.57 -23.31 2.40
C GLU A 92 11.84 -21.99 2.74
N ALA A 93 12.41 -21.20 3.66
CA ALA A 93 11.81 -19.92 4.03
C ALA A 93 11.74 -18.92 2.86
N LEU A 94 12.74 -18.89 1.99
CA LEU A 94 12.75 -18.04 0.79
C LEU A 94 11.72 -18.51 -0.25
N THR A 95 11.58 -19.82 -0.45
CA THR A 95 10.55 -20.40 -1.31
C THR A 95 9.17 -20.05 -0.79
N ASP A 96 8.90 -20.26 0.50
CA ASP A 96 7.63 -19.89 1.15
C ASP A 96 7.31 -18.39 0.98
N LEU A 97 8.32 -17.52 1.05
CA LEU A 97 8.16 -16.08 0.84
C LEU A 97 7.93 -15.70 -0.61
N SER A 98 8.44 -16.49 -1.56
CA SER A 98 8.24 -16.28 -2.99
C SER A 98 6.90 -16.81 -3.50
N GLU A 99 6.42 -17.92 -2.92
CA GLU A 99 5.18 -18.59 -3.28
C GLU A 99 3.98 -18.12 -2.46
N GLY A 100 4.22 -17.54 -1.28
CA GLY A 100 3.18 -16.97 -0.46
C GLY A 100 2.41 -15.93 -1.27
N ASP A 101 1.11 -16.15 -1.44
CA ASP A 101 0.16 -15.14 -1.89
C ASP A 101 0.25 -13.97 -0.92
N MET A 102 1.16 -13.03 -1.20
CA MET A 102 1.17 -11.71 -0.62
C MET A 102 -0.02 -11.00 -1.26
N ILE A 103 -1.22 -11.31 -0.77
CA ILE A 103 -2.45 -10.69 -1.24
C ILE A 103 -2.34 -9.21 -0.92
N VAL A 104 -2.01 -8.44 -1.95
CA VAL A 104 -2.16 -6.99 -1.96
C VAL A 104 -3.65 -6.76 -2.16
N VAL A 105 -4.40 -6.65 -1.06
CA VAL A 105 -5.79 -6.21 -1.15
C VAL A 105 -5.72 -4.72 -1.51
N ALA A 106 -6.06 -4.41 -2.75
CA ALA A 106 -6.30 -3.06 -3.23
C ALA A 106 -7.82 -2.84 -3.34
#